data_AF-A0A0A6RVV0-F1
#
_entry.id   AF-A0A0A6RVV0-F1
#
_cell.length_a   1.000
_cell.length_b   1.000
_cell.length_c   1.000
_cell.angle_alpha   90.00
_cell.angle_beta   90.00
_cell.angle_gamma   90.00
#
_symmetry.space_group_name_H-M   'P 1'
#
loop_
_entity.id
_entity.type
_entity.pdbx_description
1 polymer ?
#
loop_
_entity_poly.entity_id
_entity_poly.type
_entity_poly.pdbx_seq_one_letter_code
_entity_poly.pdbx_strand_id
1 'polypeptide(L)' 'MIRYAGQLFGLELKSFANQREYRKALNQAAKYGKHLGVLEIWLVLFIEAVDDKNRQRFEADYTETGVIVHPVFVQTGKDN' A
#
# COMPACT_ATOMS: atom_id res chain seq x y z
N MET A 1 11.80 -7.72 2.93
CA MET A 1 11.99 -7.70 1.46
C MET A 1 11.70 -9.09 0.94
N ILE A 2 10.92 -9.20 -0.14
CA ILE A 2 10.58 -10.48 -0.79
C ILE A 2 11.19 -10.44 -2.19
N ARG A 3 11.82 -11.53 -2.63
CA ARG A 3 12.26 -11.68 -4.03
C ARG A 3 11.32 -12.65 -4.73
N TYR A 4 10.70 -12.20 -5.81
CA TYR A 4 9.82 -13.00 -6.64
C TYR A 4 10.04 -12.64 -8.11
N ALA A 5 10.04 -13.62 -9.01
CA ALA A 5 10.20 -13.41 -10.46
C ALA A 5 11.36 -12.47 -10.89
N GLY A 6 12.47 -12.44 -10.13
CA GLY A 6 13.62 -11.56 -10.42
C GLY A 6 13.48 -10.11 -9.95
N GLN A 7 12.33 -9.74 -9.37
CA GLN A 7 12.07 -8.41 -8.82
C GLN A 7 12.16 -8.41 -7.28
N LEU A 8 12.57 -7.27 -6.73
CA LEU A 8 12.64 -7.03 -5.29
C LEU A 8 11.40 -6.26 -4.86
N PHE A 9 10.62 -6.85 -3.96
CA PHE A 9 9.39 -6.26 -3.44
C PHE A 9 9.60 -5.81 -1.99
N GLY A 10 9.26 -4.56 -1.71
CA GLY A 10 9.04 -4.06 -0.37
C GLY A 10 7.62 -4.39 0.09
N LEU A 11 7.47 -4.86 1.33
CA LEU A 11 6.18 -5.07 1.98
C LEU A 11 6.17 -4.24 3.25
N GLU A 12 5.26 -3.26 3.33
CA GLU A 12 5.03 -2.47 4.54
C GLU A 12 3.65 -2.81 5.10
N LEU A 13 3.59 -3.07 6.42
CA LEU A 13 2.38 -3.39 7.17
C LEU A 13 1.98 -2.19 8.04
N LYS A 14 0.80 -1.63 7.80
CA LYS A 14 0.27 -0.49 8.57
C LYS A 14 -1.22 -0.65 8.85
N SER A 15 -1.64 -0.26 10.05
CA SER A 15 -3.02 0.12 10.34
C SER A 15 -3.16 1.65 10.23
N PHE A 16 -4.31 2.14 9.81
CA PHE A 16 -4.60 3.58 9.76
C PHE A 16 -6.01 3.86 10.29
N ALA A 17 -6.17 4.98 11.01
CA ALA A 17 -7.45 5.36 11.61
C ALA A 17 -8.23 6.40 10.79
N ASN A 18 -7.58 7.08 9.83
CA ASN A 18 -8.19 8.14 9.02
C ASN A 18 -7.43 8.40 7.71
N GLN A 19 -8.05 9.18 6.81
CA GLN A 19 -7.51 9.48 5.48
C GLN A 19 -6.14 10.21 5.51
N ARG A 20 -5.85 11.00 6.53
CA ARG A 20 -4.55 11.70 6.66
C ARG A 20 -3.44 10.69 6.89
N GLU A 21 -3.66 9.74 7.79
CA GLU A 21 -2.68 8.67 8.06
C GLU A 21 -2.50 7.75 6.86
N TYR A 22 -3.57 7.46 6.11
CA TYR A 22 -3.46 6.76 4.83
C TYR A 22 -2.51 7.46 3.84
N ARG A 23 -2.69 8.78 3.62
CA ARG A 23 -1.80 9.56 2.73
C ARG A 23 -0.35 9.60 3.22
N LYS A 24 -0.14 9.64 4.53
CA LYS A 24 1.20 9.55 5.10
C LYS A 24 1.84 8.20 4.82
N ALA A 25 1.08 7.10 4.94
CA ALA A 25 1.57 5.76 4.65
C ALA A 25 1.99 5.61 3.18
N LEU A 26 1.18 6.14 2.23
CA LEU A 26 1.55 6.18 0.82
C LEU A 26 2.89 6.90 0.57
N ASN A 27 3.03 8.11 1.11
CA ASN A 27 4.25 8.88 0.98
C ASN A 27 5.47 8.18 1.62
N GLN A 28 5.26 7.50 2.74
CA GLN A 28 6.31 6.75 3.41
C GLN A 28 6.74 5.54 2.59
N ALA A 29 5.80 4.79 2.02
CA ALA A 29 6.07 3.64 1.16
C ALA A 29 6.84 4.06 -0.10
N ALA A 30 6.45 5.15 -0.76
CA ALA A 30 7.16 5.69 -1.93
C ALA A 30 8.61 6.07 -1.59
N LYS A 31 8.81 6.80 -0.48
CA LYS A 31 10.16 7.14 0.02
C LYS A 31 10.97 5.88 0.31
N TYR A 32 10.36 4.86 0.92
CA TYR A 32 11.02 3.61 1.23
C TYR A 32 11.42 2.84 -0.04
N GLY A 33 10.52 2.74 -1.02
CA GLY A 33 10.83 2.15 -2.33
C GLY A 33 12.02 2.85 -3.01
N LYS A 34 12.07 4.18 -2.94
CA LYS A 34 13.20 4.96 -3.46
C LYS A 34 14.51 4.62 -2.74
N HIS A 35 14.49 4.49 -1.42
CA HIS A 35 15.68 4.10 -0.64
C HIS A 35 16.15 2.68 -0.96
N LEU A 36 15.21 1.79 -1.32
CA LEU A 36 15.52 0.43 -1.76
C LEU A 36 15.94 0.33 -3.24
N GLY A 37 15.81 1.41 -4.02
CA GLY A 37 16.11 1.41 -5.45
C GLY A 37 15.12 0.59 -6.29
N VAL A 38 13.88 0.43 -5.82
CA VAL A 38 12.82 -0.28 -6.54
C VAL A 38 11.87 0.71 -7.22
N LEU A 39 11.30 0.32 -8.35
CA LEU A 39 10.35 1.15 -9.10
C LEU A 39 8.91 0.98 -8.61
N GLU A 40 8.62 -0.15 -7.95
CA GLU A 40 7.28 -0.55 -7.51
C GLU A 40 7.35 -1.08 -6.08
N ILE A 41 6.33 -0.78 -5.28
CA ILE A 41 6.20 -1.28 -3.90
C ILE A 41 4.73 -1.53 -3.55
N TRP A 42 4.46 -2.62 -2.84
CA TRP A 42 3.10 -2.95 -2.38
C TRP A 42 2.94 -2.51 -0.93
N LEU A 43 1.94 -1.67 -0.67
CA LEU A 43 1.56 -1.24 0.66
C LEU A 43 0.32 -2.03 1.09
N VAL A 44 0.52 -3.04 1.94
CA VAL A 44 -0.56 -3.92 2.38
C VAL A 44 -1.13 -3.41 3.70
N LEU A 45 -2.43 -3.09 3.69
CA LEU A 45 -3.14 -2.45 4.78
C LEU A 45 -4.24 -3.38 5.26
N PHE A 46 -4.15 -3.79 6.53
CA PHE A 46 -5.15 -4.65 7.13
C PHE A 46 -6.23 -3.79 7.75
N ILE A 47 -7.47 -4.06 7.36
CA ILE A 47 -8.64 -3.27 7.72
C ILE A 47 -9.80 -4.19 8.10
N GLU A 48 -10.66 -3.73 9.00
CA GLU A 48 -11.78 -4.53 9.48
C GLU A 48 -12.84 -4.75 8.40
N ALA A 49 -13.22 -3.69 7.68
CA ALA A 49 -14.19 -3.74 6.58
C ALA A 49 -13.93 -2.62 5.56
N VAL A 50 -14.25 -2.87 4.29
CA VAL A 50 -14.29 -1.84 3.25
C VAL A 50 -15.36 -2.17 2.22
N ASP A 51 -16.10 -1.16 1.79
CA ASP A 51 -17.03 -1.29 0.65
C ASP A 51 -16.30 -1.13 -0.68
N ASP A 52 -16.93 -1.58 -1.77
CA ASP A 52 -16.33 -1.52 -3.11
C ASP A 52 -15.95 -0.09 -3.55
N LYS A 53 -16.74 0.90 -3.15
CA LYS A 53 -16.50 2.31 -3.50
C LYS A 53 -15.20 2.82 -2.88
N ASN A 54 -14.98 2.50 -1.61
CA ASN A 54 -13.77 2.86 -0.88
C ASN A 54 -12.59 2.00 -1.35
N ARG A 55 -12.80 0.73 -1.68
CA ARG A 55 -11.77 -0.13 -2.26
C ARG A 55 -11.24 0.47 -3.58
N GLN A 56 -12.12 0.79 -4.51
CA GLN A 56 -11.74 1.44 -5.78
C GLN A 56 -11.02 2.77 -5.57
N ARG A 57 -11.44 3.55 -4.56
CA ARG A 57 -10.83 4.85 -4.26
C ARG A 57 -9.43 4.72 -3.67
N PHE A 58 -9.22 3.76 -2.78
CA PHE A 58 -8.01 3.66 -1.97
C PHE A 58 -6.99 2.68 -2.53
N GLU A 59 -7.38 1.66 -3.30
CA GLU A 59 -6.42 0.74 -3.95
C GLU A 59 -5.90 1.25 -5.30
N ALA A 60 -6.18 2.50 -5.65
CA ALA A 60 -5.61 3.12 -6.84
C ALA A 60 -4.10 3.34 -6.66
N ASP A 61 -3.34 3.07 -7.72
CA ASP A 61 -1.91 3.31 -7.77
C ASP A 61 -1.56 4.75 -7.41
N TYR A 62 -0.53 4.91 -6.58
CA TYR A 62 -0.03 6.19 -6.12
C TYR A 62 1.44 6.36 -6.53
N THR A 63 1.70 7.33 -7.39
CA THR A 63 3.05 7.61 -7.87
C THR A 63 3.64 8.82 -7.15
N GLU A 64 4.79 8.63 -6.53
CA GLU A 64 5.51 9.69 -5.83
C GLU A 64 7.02 9.39 -5.86
N THR A 65 7.86 10.42 -6.02
CA THR A 65 9.31 10.27 -6.15
C THR A 65 9.82 9.31 -7.25
N GLY A 66 8.98 8.97 -8.24
CA GLY A 66 9.31 8.01 -9.31
C GLY A 66 9.07 6.53 -8.94
N VAL A 67 8.50 6.27 -7.77
CA VAL A 67 8.08 4.94 -7.31
C VAL A 67 6.56 4.83 -7.40
N ILE A 68 6.07 3.71 -7.89
CA ILE A 68 4.65 3.36 -7.88
C ILE A 68 4.36 2.58 -6.60
N VAL A 69 3.42 3.09 -5.80
CA VAL A 69 2.89 2.39 -4.64
C VAL A 69 1.57 1.75 -5.04
N HIS A 70 1.46 0.44 -4.86
CA HIS A 70 0.26 -0.36 -5.05
C HIS A 70 -0.40 -0.63 -3.69
N PRO A 71 -1.41 0.15 -3.27
CA PRO A 71 -2.07 -0.03 -1.98
C PRO A 71 -3.04 -1.21 -2.09
N VAL A 72 -3.00 -2.12 -1.13
CA VAL A 72 -3.89 -3.29 -1.11
C VAL A 72 -4.52 -3.41 0.27
N PHE A 73 -5.84 -3.40 0.32
CA PHE A 73 -6.60 -3.58 1.55
C PHE A 73 -6.94 -5.06 1.73
N VAL A 74 -6.40 -5.64 2.79
CA VAL A 74 -6.75 -6.99 3.24
C VAL A 74 -7.83 -6.86 4.30
N GLN A 75 -9.05 -7.28 3.96
CA GLN A 75 -10.16 -7.29 4.90
C GLN A 75 -10.00 -8.45 5.89
N THR A 76 -10.09 -8.15 7.18
CA THR A 76 -9.97 -9.14 8.26
C THR A 76 -11.28 -9.43 8.97
N GLY A 77 -12.31 -8.58 8.80
CA GLY A 77 -13.68 -8.85 9.23
C GLY A 77 -14.41 -9.81 8.29
N LYS A 78 -15.44 -10.47 8.81
CA LYS A 78 -16.31 -11.34 7.99
C LYS A 78 -17.13 -10.47 7.03
N ASP A 79 -17.32 -10.97 5.81
CA ASP A 79 -18.36 -10.44 4.93
C ASP A 79 -19.70 -10.63 5.64
N ASN A 80 -20.39 -9.53 5.94
CA ASN A 80 -21.75 -9.55 6.50
C ASN A 80 -22.78 -9.80 5.42
#